data_AF-A0A1S4BVI4-F1
#
_entry.id   AF-A0A1S4BVI4-F1
#
_cell.length_a   1.000
_cell.length_b   1.000
_cell.length_c   1.000
_cell.angle_alpha   90.00
_cell.angle_beta   90.00
_cell.angle_gamma   90.00
#
_symmetry.space_group_name_H-M   'P 1'
#
loop_
_entity.id
_entity.type
_entity.pdbx_description
1 polymer ?
#
loop_
_entity_poly.entity_id
_entity_poly.type
_entity_poly.pdbx_seq_one_letter_code
_entity_poly.pdbx_strand_id
1 'polypeptide(L)'
;MSVFMLLAWVSYRLSIKSFGLRSFRSTACYVIPLIPCLMYTVYFGGFLVAFVIEKMGMTGSLPPPFGYFIPDVIVAAIIGLVTSWSIGPLLPVVSYWLARSPIMHFLLHSSVLALALSSQFFPYSTDAPKRVIFQHTIRSAGASQIMETTYDFAVVDSNSLPFVFKHAPEVAKALHINTELSFAAVKQSHQADWMGIFPISSLFSRCMKFPAQSSDVLTEYNHFPHLAINKPQESLSGVSRRIYLEFSLGCLREVWVAVLNITGSLSSWSFADNILPAPEKTGNGPPSYICRLSGAGDKNWTFWLEASSSDAISVDVAVVDQYLTESAAKLKGLFPDWTDVTAFSSFMSTYVF
;
A
#
# COMPACT_ATOMS: atom_id res chain seq x y z
N MET A 1 -8.93 -6.47 33.97
CA MET A 1 -7.82 -5.96 34.80
C MET A 1 -8.23 -5.72 36.25
N SER A 2 -9.19 -4.83 36.56
CA SER A 2 -9.57 -4.45 37.94
C SER A 2 -9.97 -5.62 38.87
N VAL A 3 -10.80 -6.55 38.41
CA VAL A 3 -11.29 -7.69 39.22
C VAL A 3 -10.15 -8.65 39.62
N PHE A 4 -9.25 -8.96 38.68
CA PHE A 4 -8.09 -9.83 38.95
C PHE A 4 -7.02 -9.13 39.80
N MET A 5 -6.85 -7.81 39.66
CA MET A 5 -5.98 -7.03 40.54
C MET A 5 -6.51 -6.98 41.99
N LEU A 6 -7.83 -6.89 42.18
CA LEU A 6 -8.47 -6.98 43.50
C LEU A 6 -8.28 -8.37 44.13
N LEU A 7 -8.52 -9.44 43.37
CA LEU A 7 -8.26 -10.82 43.82
C LEU A 7 -6.80 -11.03 44.21
N ALA A 8 -5.86 -10.60 43.36
CA ALA A 8 -4.43 -10.67 43.65
C ALA A 8 -4.05 -9.89 44.91
N TRP A 9 -4.62 -8.70 45.10
CA TRP A 9 -4.37 -7.89 46.29
C TRP A 9 -4.89 -8.54 47.57
N VAL A 10 -6.07 -9.16 47.54
CA VAL A 10 -6.64 -9.91 48.67
C VAL A 10 -5.77 -11.13 48.99
N SER A 11 -5.36 -11.90 47.97
CA SER A 11 -4.44 -13.04 48.13
C SER A 11 -3.09 -12.63 48.70
N TYR A 12 -2.56 -11.48 48.28
CA TYR A 12 -1.30 -10.93 48.79
C TYR A 12 -1.41 -10.48 50.25
N ARG A 13 -2.48 -9.78 50.64
CA ARG A 13 -2.74 -9.38 52.02
C ARG A 13 -2.82 -10.58 52.97
N LEU A 14 -3.47 -11.66 52.53
CA LEU A 14 -3.56 -12.92 53.29
C LEU A 14 -2.20 -13.62 53.40
N SER A 15 -1.44 -13.62 52.31
CA SER A 15 -0.11 -14.24 52.27
C SER A 15 0.94 -13.49 53.08
N ILE A 16 0.89 -12.15 53.14
CA ILE A 16 1.77 -11.32 53.98
C ILE A 16 1.64 -11.72 55.45
N LYS A 17 0.41 -11.96 55.93
CA LYS A 17 0.16 -12.34 57.32
C LYS A 17 0.80 -13.69 57.69
N SER A 18 0.99 -14.58 56.70
CA SER A 18 1.48 -15.95 56.93
C SER A 18 2.97 -16.11 56.62
N PHE A 19 3.51 -15.38 55.64
CA PHE A 19 4.87 -15.58 55.11
C PHE A 19 5.76 -14.32 55.18
N GLY A 20 5.22 -13.18 55.63
CA GLY A 20 5.96 -11.92 55.77
C GLY A 20 6.01 -11.07 54.49
N LEU A 21 6.27 -9.76 54.67
CA LEU A 21 6.15 -8.69 53.65
C LEU A 21 7.13 -8.79 52.46
N ARG A 22 8.13 -9.67 52.51
CA ARG A 22 9.22 -9.75 51.51
C ARG A 22 9.58 -11.18 51.09
N SER A 23 8.74 -12.16 51.44
CA SER A 23 8.97 -13.55 51.05
C SER A 23 8.57 -13.79 49.59
N PHE A 24 9.38 -14.58 48.88
CA PHE A 24 9.10 -15.03 47.51
C PHE A 24 7.75 -15.76 47.38
N ARG A 25 7.30 -16.40 48.47
CA ARG A 25 5.98 -17.04 48.52
C ARG A 25 4.84 -16.02 48.51
N SER A 26 5.02 -14.87 49.16
CA SER A 26 4.03 -13.79 49.15
C SER A 26 3.92 -13.14 47.77
N THR A 27 5.04 -12.96 47.08
CA THR A 27 5.04 -12.44 45.72
C THR A 27 4.39 -13.42 44.73
N ALA A 28 4.63 -14.72 44.88
CA ALA A 28 3.98 -15.75 44.05
C ALA A 28 2.44 -15.76 44.23
N CYS A 29 1.95 -15.62 45.47
CA CYS A 29 0.51 -15.53 45.76
C CYS A 29 -0.17 -14.28 45.17
N TYR A 30 0.58 -13.22 44.85
CA TYR A 30 0.07 -12.06 44.11
C TYR A 30 0.05 -12.32 42.60
N VAL A 31 1.10 -12.94 42.06
CA VAL A 31 1.25 -13.16 40.61
C VAL A 31 0.30 -14.23 40.08
N ILE A 32 0.07 -15.32 40.82
CA ILE A 32 -0.76 -16.45 40.34
C ILE A 32 -2.17 -16.01 39.89
N PRO A 33 -2.94 -15.24 40.69
CA PRO A 33 -4.25 -14.74 40.26
C PRO A 33 -4.19 -13.74 39.10
N LEU A 34 -3.04 -13.10 38.86
CA LEU A 34 -2.84 -12.14 37.76
C LEU A 34 -2.53 -12.84 36.42
N ILE A 35 -2.04 -14.09 36.42
CA ILE A 35 -1.58 -14.80 35.20
C ILE A 35 -2.62 -14.75 34.07
N PRO A 36 -3.92 -15.12 34.27
CA PRO A 36 -4.88 -15.11 33.18
C PRO A 36 -5.08 -13.71 32.58
N CYS A 37 -5.06 -12.68 33.43
CA CYS A 37 -5.25 -11.31 33.00
C CYS A 37 -4.02 -10.77 32.26
N LEU A 38 -2.82 -11.13 32.70
CA LEU A 38 -1.56 -10.77 32.05
C LEU A 38 -1.41 -11.45 30.69
N MET A 39 -1.71 -12.75 30.62
CA MET A 39 -1.71 -13.52 29.37
C MET A 39 -2.68 -12.92 28.36
N TYR A 40 -3.89 -12.54 28.81
CA TYR A 40 -4.85 -11.85 27.97
C TYR A 40 -4.30 -10.52 27.42
N THR A 41 -3.74 -9.66 28.27
CA THR A 41 -3.20 -8.37 27.81
C THR A 41 -1.99 -8.51 26.90
N VAL A 42 -1.13 -9.50 27.13
CA VAL A 42 0.01 -9.78 26.25
C VAL A 42 -0.46 -10.28 24.90
N TYR A 43 -1.45 -11.18 24.87
CA TYR A 43 -1.98 -11.73 23.62
C TYR A 43 -2.68 -10.67 22.77
N PHE A 44 -3.68 -9.98 23.32
CA PHE A 44 -4.40 -8.94 22.59
C PHE A 44 -3.56 -7.68 22.35
N GLY A 45 -2.69 -7.33 23.28
CA GLY A 45 -1.73 -6.24 23.12
C GLY A 45 -0.72 -6.53 22.01
N GLY A 46 -0.22 -7.77 21.91
CA GLY A 46 0.63 -8.21 20.82
C GLY A 46 -0.07 -8.10 19.47
N PHE A 47 -1.33 -8.53 19.37
CA PHE A 47 -2.14 -8.37 18.15
C PHE A 47 -2.31 -6.90 17.76
N LEU A 48 -2.62 -6.02 18.73
CA LEU A 48 -2.75 -4.58 18.49
C LEU A 48 -1.44 -3.98 17.96
N VAL A 49 -0.30 -4.33 18.57
CA VAL A 49 1.03 -3.88 18.12
C VAL A 49 1.31 -4.36 16.70
N ALA A 50 1.09 -5.64 16.41
CA ALA A 50 1.30 -6.19 15.07
C ALA A 50 0.43 -5.50 14.01
N PHE A 51 -0.86 -5.30 14.32
CA PHE A 51 -1.79 -4.61 13.42
C PHE A 51 -1.37 -3.15 13.15
N VAL A 52 -0.96 -2.41 14.19
CA VAL A 52 -0.49 -1.03 14.02
C VAL A 52 0.79 -1.00 13.22
N ILE A 53 1.76 -1.87 13.50
CA ILE A 53 3.00 -1.95 12.74
C ILE A 53 2.71 -2.17 11.25
N GLU A 54 1.78 -3.07 10.93
CA GLU A 54 1.37 -3.31 9.54
C GLU A 54 0.76 -2.04 8.92
N LYS A 55 -0.23 -1.41 9.56
CA LYS A 55 -0.92 -0.22 9.01
C LYS A 55 -0.02 1.02 8.93
N MET A 56 0.84 1.22 9.91
CA MET A 56 1.79 2.33 9.94
C MET A 56 2.93 2.09 8.95
N GLY A 57 3.34 0.83 8.75
CA GLY A 57 4.26 0.44 7.68
C GLY A 57 3.73 0.81 6.30
N MET A 58 2.42 0.62 6.07
CA MET A 58 1.74 1.02 4.83
C MET A 58 1.63 2.55 4.64
N THR A 59 1.81 3.33 5.70
CA THR A 59 1.79 4.81 5.67
C THR A 59 3.16 5.40 5.29
N GLY A 60 4.18 4.55 5.10
CA GLY A 60 5.54 4.94 4.70
C GLY A 60 5.63 5.66 3.34
N SER A 61 4.52 5.74 2.61
CA SER A 61 4.37 6.52 1.39
C SER A 61 4.16 8.02 1.61
N LEU A 62 4.19 8.55 2.83
CA LEU A 62 4.23 10.00 3.02
C LEU A 62 5.61 10.59 2.63
N PRO A 63 5.66 11.84 2.11
CA PRO A 63 6.91 12.49 1.77
C PRO A 63 7.81 12.63 3.01
N PRO A 64 9.15 12.51 2.85
CA PRO A 64 10.06 12.68 3.97
C PRO A 64 10.07 14.15 4.41
N PRO A 65 10.24 14.45 5.71
CA PRO A 65 10.64 13.53 6.80
C PRO A 65 9.47 12.82 7.52
N PHE A 66 8.23 13.21 7.25
CA PHE A 66 7.06 12.78 8.03
C PHE A 66 6.72 11.30 7.87
N GLY A 67 6.95 10.72 6.69
CA GLY A 67 6.62 9.32 6.39
C GLY A 67 7.45 8.27 7.14
N TYR A 68 8.56 8.65 7.77
CA TYR A 68 9.32 7.75 8.65
C TYR A 68 9.04 8.06 10.13
N PHE A 69 9.10 9.34 10.50
CA PHE A 69 9.04 9.74 11.89
C PHE A 69 7.67 9.52 12.55
N ILE A 70 6.57 9.82 11.84
CA ILE A 70 5.22 9.73 12.41
C ILE A 70 4.85 8.26 12.70
N PRO A 71 5.01 7.31 11.74
CA PRO A 71 4.81 5.89 12.02
C PRO A 71 5.60 5.39 13.23
N ASP A 72 6.89 5.74 13.33
CA ASP A 72 7.76 5.29 14.41
C ASP A 72 7.28 5.78 15.78
N VAL A 73 6.88 7.05 15.88
CA VAL A 73 6.35 7.63 17.13
C VAL A 73 5.06 6.94 17.55
N ILE A 74 4.15 6.66 16.61
CA ILE A 74 2.88 6.00 16.90
C ILE A 74 3.11 4.56 17.36
N VAL A 75 3.95 3.81 16.63
CA VAL A 75 4.30 2.43 16.98
C VAL A 75 4.97 2.40 18.36
N ALA A 76 5.93 3.28 18.64
CA ALA A 76 6.59 3.37 19.94
C ALA A 76 5.60 3.69 21.08
N ALA A 77 4.66 4.62 20.86
CA ALA A 77 3.65 4.97 21.85
C ALA A 77 2.74 3.78 22.19
N ILE A 78 2.31 3.01 21.18
CA ILE A 78 1.44 1.83 21.39
C ILE A 78 2.20 0.69 22.05
N ILE A 79 3.45 0.44 21.66
CA ILE A 79 4.32 -0.53 22.35
C ILE A 79 4.48 -0.13 23.83
N GLY A 80 4.77 1.14 24.11
CA GLY A 80 4.88 1.68 25.47
C GLY A 80 3.60 1.52 26.28
N LEU A 81 2.45 1.72 25.65
CA LEU A 81 1.14 1.56 26.29
C LEU A 81 0.83 0.08 26.58
N VAL A 82 1.05 -0.82 25.62
CA VAL A 82 0.83 -2.26 25.79
C VAL A 82 1.78 -2.86 26.83
N THR A 83 3.05 -2.47 26.82
CA THR A 83 4.02 -2.86 27.85
C THR A 83 3.64 -2.32 29.22
N SER A 84 3.15 -1.08 29.31
CA SER A 84 2.65 -0.51 30.56
C SER A 84 1.42 -1.26 31.10
N TRP A 85 0.48 -1.67 30.25
CA TRP A 85 -0.65 -2.50 30.68
C TRP A 85 -0.25 -3.92 31.09
N SER A 86 0.80 -4.46 30.49
CA SER A 86 1.29 -5.81 30.79
C SER A 86 2.14 -5.85 32.06
N ILE A 87 3.06 -4.89 32.25
CA ILE A 87 4.02 -4.89 33.36
C ILE A 87 3.52 -4.05 34.54
N GLY A 88 2.70 -3.03 34.29
CA GLY A 88 2.15 -2.13 35.30
C GLY A 88 1.52 -2.83 36.51
N PRO A 89 0.66 -3.86 36.31
CA PRO A 89 0.09 -4.63 37.42
C PRO A 89 1.10 -5.35 38.31
N LEU A 90 2.33 -5.61 37.82
CA LEU A 90 3.39 -6.29 38.58
C LEU A 90 4.28 -5.31 39.37
N LEU A 91 4.32 -4.04 39.00
CA LEU A 91 5.17 -3.02 39.63
C LEU A 91 5.00 -2.90 41.16
N PRO A 92 3.79 -2.97 41.75
CA PRO A 92 3.64 -2.83 43.20
C PRO A 92 4.41 -3.86 44.03
N VAL A 93 4.65 -5.05 43.47
CA VAL A 93 5.31 -6.16 44.17
C VAL A 93 6.76 -6.33 43.73
N VAL A 94 7.06 -6.04 42.46
CA VAL A 94 8.40 -6.24 41.87
C VAL A 94 9.28 -4.99 42.02
N SER A 95 8.70 -3.79 42.21
CA SER A 95 9.45 -2.51 42.28
C SER A 95 10.59 -2.51 43.29
N TYR A 96 10.42 -3.12 44.46
CA TYR A 96 11.48 -3.21 45.47
C TYR A 96 12.71 -3.98 44.98
N TRP A 97 12.50 -5.04 44.20
CA TRP A 97 13.58 -5.83 43.60
C TRP A 97 14.15 -5.12 42.38
N LEU A 98 13.28 -4.52 41.57
CA LEU A 98 13.67 -3.78 40.38
C LEU A 98 14.51 -2.53 40.72
N ALA A 99 14.29 -1.89 41.86
CA ALA A 99 15.05 -0.71 42.29
C ALA A 99 16.52 -1.00 42.66
N ARG A 100 16.95 -2.27 42.69
CA ARG A 100 18.34 -2.61 42.95
C ARG A 100 19.19 -2.36 41.70
N SER A 101 20.19 -1.48 41.83
CA SER A 101 21.16 -1.14 40.77
C SER A 101 21.69 -2.35 39.97
N PRO A 102 22.13 -3.48 40.58
CA PRO A 102 22.64 -4.60 39.79
C PRO A 102 21.59 -5.24 38.88
N ILE A 103 20.32 -5.29 39.31
CA ILE A 103 19.23 -5.86 38.53
C ILE A 103 18.87 -4.93 37.37
N MET A 104 18.83 -3.62 37.60
CA MET A 104 18.61 -2.64 36.53
C MET A 104 19.72 -2.66 35.48
N HIS A 105 20.98 -2.70 35.92
CA HIS A 105 22.11 -2.77 34.99
C HIS A 105 22.06 -4.05 34.15
N PHE A 106 21.74 -5.19 34.78
CA PHE A 106 21.57 -6.45 34.06
C PHE A 106 20.45 -6.38 33.01
N LEU A 107 19.28 -5.85 33.37
CA LEU A 107 18.16 -5.69 32.44
C LEU A 107 18.50 -4.73 31.28
N LEU A 108 19.19 -3.63 31.58
CA LEU A 108 19.65 -2.68 30.57
C LEU A 108 20.62 -3.34 29.59
N HIS A 109 21.66 -4.02 30.09
CA HIS A 109 22.63 -4.71 29.25
C HIS A 109 22.00 -5.82 28.42
N SER A 110 21.07 -6.58 29.01
CA SER A 110 20.30 -7.60 28.29
C SER A 110 19.46 -6.97 27.16
N SER A 111 18.83 -5.82 27.42
CA SER A 111 18.03 -5.11 26.41
C SER A 111 18.90 -4.57 25.27
N VAL A 112 20.06 -3.99 25.58
CA VAL A 112 21.04 -3.52 24.58
C VAL A 112 21.58 -4.69 23.76
N LEU A 113 21.90 -5.82 24.41
CA LEU A 113 22.35 -7.03 23.72
C LEU A 113 21.25 -7.59 22.81
N ALA A 114 20.01 -7.65 23.28
CA ALA A 114 18.87 -8.10 22.49
C ALA A 114 18.63 -7.19 21.27
N LEU A 115 18.75 -5.87 21.42
CA LEU A 115 18.68 -4.92 20.31
C LEU A 115 19.85 -5.09 19.31
N ALA A 116 21.06 -5.33 19.82
CA ALA A 116 22.22 -5.55 18.97
C ALA A 116 22.08 -6.86 18.17
N LEU A 117 21.57 -7.92 18.78
CA LEU A 117 21.29 -9.18 18.10
C LEU A 117 20.13 -9.03 17.12
N SER A 118 19.04 -8.36 17.50
CA SER A 118 17.86 -8.21 16.65
C SER A 118 18.15 -7.38 15.39
N SER A 119 19.01 -6.36 15.49
CA SER A 119 19.36 -5.48 14.36
C SER A 119 20.24 -6.15 13.29
N GLN A 120 20.85 -7.30 13.58
CA GLN A 120 21.63 -8.06 12.60
C GLN A 120 20.77 -8.94 11.69
N PHE A 121 19.53 -9.24 12.09
CA PHE A 121 18.65 -10.06 11.27
C PHE A 121 18.10 -9.28 10.09
N PHE A 122 18.00 -9.96 8.95
CA PHE A 122 17.35 -9.41 7.78
C PHE A 122 15.85 -9.17 8.10
N PRO A 123 15.29 -7.99 7.78
CA PRO A 123 13.98 -7.58 8.28
C PRO A 123 12.79 -8.29 7.62
N TYR A 124 13.02 -9.11 6.59
CA TYR A 124 11.96 -9.78 5.82
C TYR A 124 12.15 -11.29 5.78
N SER A 125 11.04 -12.02 5.67
CA SER A 125 11.00 -13.47 5.54
C SER A 125 9.80 -13.87 4.67
N THR A 126 9.64 -15.16 4.39
CA THR A 126 8.47 -15.69 3.68
C THR A 126 7.16 -15.46 4.43
N ASP A 127 7.20 -15.43 5.77
CA ASP A 127 6.03 -15.21 6.62
C ASP A 127 5.69 -13.72 6.80
N ALA A 128 6.69 -12.84 6.59
CA ALA A 128 6.55 -11.40 6.62
C ALA A 128 7.25 -10.78 5.41
N PRO A 129 6.69 -10.98 4.20
CA PRO A 129 7.37 -10.59 2.97
C PRO A 129 7.28 -9.09 2.75
N LYS A 130 8.28 -8.57 2.04
CA LYS A 130 8.28 -7.19 1.54
C LYS A 130 7.27 -7.09 0.39
N ARG A 131 6.29 -6.20 0.51
CA ARG A 131 5.26 -6.01 -0.52
C ARG A 131 5.76 -5.05 -1.60
N VAL A 132 5.91 -5.59 -2.82
CA VAL A 132 6.31 -4.85 -4.01
C VAL A 132 5.17 -4.90 -5.02
N ILE A 133 4.86 -3.76 -5.61
CA ILE A 133 3.85 -3.66 -6.65
C ILE A 133 4.59 -3.38 -7.95
N PHE A 134 4.35 -4.25 -8.94
CA PHE A 134 4.98 -4.19 -10.24
C PHE A 134 3.91 -3.96 -11.31
N GLN A 135 3.95 -2.80 -11.95
CA GLN A 135 3.06 -2.48 -13.05
C GLN A 135 3.85 -2.47 -14.36
N HIS A 136 3.42 -3.28 -15.32
CA HIS A 136 3.87 -3.16 -16.71
C HIS A 136 2.95 -2.17 -17.42
N THR A 137 3.41 -0.94 -17.63
CA THR A 137 2.63 0.13 -18.23
C THR A 137 2.84 0.16 -19.75
N ILE A 138 1.76 0.01 -20.49
CA ILE A 138 1.72 0.14 -21.95
C ILE A 138 0.92 1.39 -22.30
N ARG A 139 1.61 2.44 -22.75
CA ARG A 139 0.96 3.65 -23.28
C ARG A 139 0.72 3.47 -24.77
N SER A 140 -0.54 3.61 -25.16
CA SER A 140 -1.00 3.40 -26.54
C SER A 140 -1.63 4.67 -27.10
N ALA A 141 -1.51 4.81 -28.43
CA ALA A 141 -2.25 5.77 -29.23
C ALA A 141 -3.29 5.01 -30.05
N GLY A 142 -4.53 4.94 -29.55
CA GLY A 142 -5.60 4.19 -30.18
C GLY A 142 -5.43 2.67 -30.07
N ALA A 143 -5.96 1.92 -31.05
CA ALA A 143 -6.19 0.48 -30.92
C ALA A 143 -4.96 -0.42 -31.16
N SER A 144 -3.86 0.08 -31.76
CA SER A 144 -2.75 -0.80 -32.19
C SER A 144 -1.36 -0.18 -32.11
N GLN A 145 -1.24 1.12 -31.83
CA GLN A 145 0.05 1.80 -31.77
C GLN A 145 0.53 1.93 -30.32
N ILE A 146 1.71 1.38 -30.03
CA ILE A 146 2.38 1.56 -28.74
C ILE A 146 3.29 2.80 -28.81
N MET A 147 3.13 3.72 -27.86
CA MET A 147 3.98 4.90 -27.73
C MET A 147 5.14 4.67 -26.76
N GLU A 148 4.88 4.06 -25.62
CA GLU A 148 5.86 3.83 -24.56
C GLU A 148 5.49 2.58 -23.78
N THR A 149 6.48 1.76 -23.44
CA THR A 149 6.35 0.61 -22.54
C THR A 149 7.32 0.75 -21.38
N THR A 150 6.83 0.66 -20.16
CA THR A 150 7.65 0.79 -18.96
C THR A 150 7.30 -0.20 -17.87
N TYR A 151 8.30 -0.51 -17.05
CA TYR A 151 8.14 -1.21 -15.79
C TYR A 151 8.15 -0.20 -14.65
N ASP A 152 7.03 -0.09 -13.96
CA ASP A 152 6.82 0.80 -12.84
C ASP A 152 6.77 -0.03 -11.55
N PHE A 153 7.61 0.33 -10.59
CA PHE A 153 7.66 -0.34 -9.29
C PHE A 153 7.25 0.62 -8.19
N ALA A 154 6.39 0.14 -7.29
CA ALA A 154 6.01 0.81 -6.06
C ALA A 154 6.21 -0.14 -4.87
N VAL A 155 6.38 0.45 -3.69
CA VAL A 155 6.48 -0.28 -2.43
C VAL A 155 5.51 0.36 -1.45
N VAL A 156 4.81 -0.47 -0.70
CA VAL A 156 3.82 -0.02 0.30
C VAL A 156 4.47 0.15 1.68
N ASP A 157 5.53 -0.61 1.96
CA ASP A 157 6.18 -0.70 3.27
C ASP A 157 7.35 0.31 3.45
N SER A 158 7.83 0.49 4.69
CA SER A 158 8.85 1.48 5.07
C SER A 158 10.17 1.45 4.26
N ASN A 159 10.78 0.28 4.03
CA ASN A 159 12.02 0.22 3.25
C ASN A 159 11.79 0.59 1.77
N SER A 160 12.60 1.46 1.21
CA SER A 160 12.38 1.99 -0.15
C SER A 160 12.81 1.01 -1.25
N LEU A 161 12.42 1.28 -2.50
CA LEU A 161 12.84 0.50 -3.67
C LEU A 161 14.37 0.32 -3.81
N PRO A 162 15.23 1.33 -3.53
CA PRO A 162 16.68 1.13 -3.48
C PRO A 162 17.12 -0.01 -2.55
N PHE A 163 16.48 -0.17 -1.39
CA PHE A 163 16.76 -1.29 -0.48
C PHE A 163 16.42 -2.62 -1.16
N VAL A 164 15.25 -2.70 -1.79
CA VAL A 164 14.82 -3.92 -2.49
C VAL A 164 15.82 -4.31 -3.58
N PHE A 165 16.18 -3.37 -4.46
CA PHE A 165 17.12 -3.64 -5.55
C PHE A 165 18.56 -3.91 -5.07
N LYS A 166 18.98 -3.32 -3.95
CA LYS A 166 20.26 -3.64 -3.31
C LYS A 166 20.33 -5.09 -2.82
N HIS A 167 19.22 -5.62 -2.32
CA HIS A 167 19.11 -6.99 -1.79
C HIS A 167 18.54 -8.01 -2.79
N ALA A 168 18.17 -7.58 -4.00
CA ALA A 168 17.70 -8.42 -5.11
C ALA A 168 18.58 -8.18 -6.37
N PRO A 169 19.81 -8.72 -6.40
CA PRO A 169 20.78 -8.39 -7.44
C PRO A 169 20.39 -8.90 -8.83
N GLU A 170 19.60 -9.97 -8.92
CA GLU A 170 19.12 -10.52 -10.19
C GLU A 170 18.14 -9.56 -10.89
N VAL A 171 17.19 -9.02 -10.12
CA VAL A 171 16.25 -7.99 -10.60
C VAL A 171 17.01 -6.72 -11.02
N ALA A 172 17.95 -6.26 -10.20
CA ALA A 172 18.74 -5.07 -10.52
C ALA A 172 19.55 -5.24 -11.81
N LYS A 173 20.14 -6.41 -12.05
CA LYS A 173 20.84 -6.75 -13.30
C LYS A 173 19.89 -6.76 -14.50
N ALA A 174 18.72 -7.36 -14.36
CA ALA A 174 17.71 -7.41 -15.42
C ALA A 174 17.17 -6.03 -15.81
N LEU A 175 17.07 -5.12 -14.82
CA LEU A 175 16.69 -3.72 -15.04
C LEU A 175 17.87 -2.80 -15.44
N HIS A 176 19.07 -3.36 -15.64
CA HIS A 176 20.30 -2.63 -15.96
C HIS A 176 20.64 -1.50 -14.96
N ILE A 177 20.35 -1.70 -13.68
CA ILE A 177 20.62 -0.74 -12.61
C ILE A 177 22.05 -0.96 -12.09
N ASN A 178 22.98 -0.10 -12.50
CA ASN A 178 24.32 -0.08 -11.91
C ASN A 178 24.30 0.67 -10.56
N THR A 179 24.80 0.03 -9.50
CA THR A 179 25.10 0.51 -8.12
C THR A 179 24.68 1.93 -7.70
N GLU A 180 24.03 2.03 -6.51
CA GLU A 180 23.65 3.18 -5.64
C GLU A 180 23.50 4.61 -6.23
N LEU A 181 24.42 5.08 -7.07
CA LEU A 181 24.41 6.38 -7.75
C LEU A 181 23.36 6.51 -8.87
N SER A 182 22.85 5.40 -9.43
CA SER A 182 21.85 5.46 -10.51
C SER A 182 20.42 5.74 -10.02
N PHE A 183 20.08 5.42 -8.76
CA PHE A 183 18.70 5.57 -8.26
C PHE A 183 18.22 7.02 -8.20
N ALA A 184 19.14 7.98 -8.02
CA ALA A 184 18.82 9.41 -8.08
C ALA A 184 18.50 9.89 -9.51
N ALA A 185 18.98 9.16 -10.53
CA ALA A 185 18.77 9.46 -11.94
C ALA A 185 17.56 8.73 -12.55
N VAL A 186 16.97 7.76 -11.83
CA VAL A 186 15.77 7.03 -12.28
C VAL A 186 14.57 7.97 -12.27
N LYS A 187 13.80 7.97 -13.35
CA LYS A 187 12.55 8.75 -13.44
C LYS A 187 11.58 8.26 -12.37
N GLN A 188 11.04 9.20 -11.60
CA GLN A 188 9.96 8.89 -10.67
C GLN A 188 8.66 8.76 -11.46
N SER A 189 7.88 7.70 -11.20
CA SER A 189 6.52 7.59 -11.74
C SER A 189 5.60 8.55 -11.00
N HIS A 190 4.65 9.16 -11.69
CA HIS A 190 3.66 10.04 -11.08
C HIS A 190 2.40 9.26 -10.70
N GLN A 191 1.58 9.81 -9.79
CA GLN A 191 0.30 9.19 -9.40
C GLN A 191 -0.60 8.89 -10.61
N ALA A 192 -0.53 9.72 -11.66
CA ALA A 192 -1.25 9.52 -12.91
C ALA A 192 -0.87 8.22 -13.62
N ASP A 193 0.38 7.76 -13.52
CA ASP A 193 0.84 6.48 -14.11
C ASP A 193 0.14 5.27 -13.46
N TRP A 194 -0.38 5.43 -12.24
CA TRP A 194 -1.05 4.37 -11.48
C TRP A 194 -2.58 4.47 -11.54
N MET A 195 -3.14 5.25 -12.47
CA MET A 195 -4.59 5.52 -12.54
C MET A 195 -5.45 4.24 -12.62
N GLY A 196 -4.95 3.18 -13.25
CA GLY A 196 -5.68 1.91 -13.41
C GLY A 196 -6.11 1.26 -12.09
N ILE A 197 -5.44 1.58 -10.98
CA ILE A 197 -5.75 1.04 -9.65
C ILE A 197 -6.37 2.08 -8.70
N PHE A 198 -6.96 3.16 -9.24
CA PHE A 198 -7.65 4.16 -8.43
C PHE A 198 -8.71 3.51 -7.49
N PRO A 199 -8.80 3.90 -6.20
CA PRO A 199 -8.12 5.02 -5.54
C PRO A 199 -6.77 4.67 -4.89
N ILE A 200 -6.29 3.43 -5.02
CA ILE A 200 -5.06 2.94 -4.36
C ILE A 200 -3.84 3.69 -4.87
N SER A 201 -3.87 4.21 -6.09
CA SER A 201 -2.81 5.05 -6.67
C SER A 201 -2.38 6.22 -5.79
N SER A 202 -3.28 6.77 -4.97
CA SER A 202 -2.97 7.84 -4.01
C SER A 202 -2.02 7.42 -2.88
N LEU A 203 -1.92 6.11 -2.60
CA LEU A 203 -1.04 5.55 -1.60
C LEU A 203 0.39 5.40 -2.09
N PHE A 204 0.66 5.58 -3.39
CA PHE A 204 2.00 5.38 -3.93
C PHE A 204 2.73 6.71 -4.04
N SER A 205 3.85 6.79 -3.32
CA SER A 205 4.84 7.83 -3.50
C SER A 205 6.20 7.18 -3.70
N ARG A 206 7.09 7.86 -4.43
CA ARG A 206 8.47 7.40 -4.70
C ARG A 206 8.56 6.09 -5.49
N CYS A 207 7.69 5.92 -6.48
CA CYS A 207 7.77 4.79 -7.40
C CYS A 207 8.78 5.08 -8.53
N MET A 208 9.39 4.01 -9.04
CA MET A 208 10.49 4.08 -10.02
C MET A 208 10.02 3.53 -11.36
N LYS A 209 10.35 4.25 -12.44
CA LYS A 209 9.98 3.93 -13.82
C LYS A 209 11.21 3.50 -14.62
N PHE A 210 11.14 2.32 -15.23
CA PHE A 210 12.19 1.76 -16.09
C PHE A 210 11.67 1.50 -17.50
N PRO A 211 12.49 1.69 -18.55
CA PRO A 211 12.08 1.37 -19.92
C PRO A 211 11.90 -0.15 -20.10
N ALA A 212 10.87 -0.56 -20.83
CA ALA A 212 10.60 -1.95 -21.19
C ALA A 212 10.55 -2.11 -22.71
N GLN A 213 10.77 -3.33 -23.21
CA GLN A 213 10.67 -3.64 -24.64
C GLN A 213 9.20 -3.83 -25.04
N SER A 214 8.82 -3.29 -26.20
CA SER A 214 7.44 -3.35 -26.72
C SER A 214 7.16 -4.55 -27.61
N SER A 215 8.18 -5.31 -28.01
CA SER A 215 8.07 -6.48 -28.91
C SER A 215 7.09 -7.51 -28.39
N ASP A 216 7.18 -7.81 -27.09
CA ASP A 216 6.44 -8.92 -26.49
C ASP A 216 4.95 -8.59 -26.38
N VAL A 217 4.62 -7.31 -26.15
CA VAL A 217 3.25 -6.82 -26.10
C VAL A 217 2.56 -7.02 -27.46
N LEU A 218 3.25 -6.68 -28.56
CA LEU A 218 2.70 -6.83 -29.91
C LEU A 218 2.54 -8.30 -30.34
N THR A 219 3.33 -9.21 -29.77
CA THR A 219 3.17 -10.64 -30.04
C THR A 219 1.98 -11.26 -29.32
N GLU A 220 1.62 -10.72 -28.16
CA GLU A 220 0.57 -11.31 -27.31
C GLU A 220 -0.80 -10.65 -27.48
N TYR A 221 -0.84 -9.39 -27.92
CA TYR A 221 -2.05 -8.59 -28.07
C TYR A 221 -2.18 -7.99 -29.48
N ASN A 222 -3.29 -8.30 -30.14
CA ASN A 222 -3.59 -7.77 -31.48
C ASN A 222 -4.26 -6.39 -31.45
N HIS A 223 -5.09 -6.13 -30.43
CA HIS A 223 -5.82 -4.88 -30.26
C HIS A 223 -5.82 -4.45 -28.80
N PHE A 224 -5.53 -3.18 -28.57
CA PHE A 224 -5.51 -2.54 -27.27
C PHE A 224 -6.86 -1.92 -26.92
N PRO A 225 -7.12 -1.70 -25.62
CA PRO A 225 -8.26 -0.93 -25.19
C PRO A 225 -8.24 0.46 -25.81
N HIS A 226 -9.35 0.87 -26.40
CA HIS A 226 -9.44 2.16 -27.05
C HIS A 226 -10.84 2.75 -26.97
N LEU A 227 -10.88 4.07 -27.11
CA LEU A 227 -12.08 4.87 -27.09
C LEU A 227 -12.33 5.44 -28.49
N ALA A 228 -13.54 5.25 -28.99
CA ALA A 228 -13.96 5.71 -30.31
C ALA A 228 -15.25 6.56 -30.21
N ILE A 229 -15.46 7.43 -31.20
CA ILE A 229 -16.70 8.18 -31.34
C ILE A 229 -17.74 7.25 -31.97
N ASN A 230 -18.86 7.04 -31.27
CA ASN A 230 -19.94 6.17 -31.74
C ASN A 230 -20.91 6.92 -32.68
N LYS A 231 -21.28 8.16 -32.33
CA LYS A 231 -22.22 8.99 -33.09
C LYS A 231 -21.70 10.42 -33.25
N PRO A 232 -22.16 11.14 -34.30
CA PRO A 232 -21.88 12.57 -34.43
C PRO A 232 -22.26 13.34 -33.16
N GLN A 233 -21.49 14.37 -32.83
CA GLN A 233 -21.78 15.21 -31.66
C GLN A 233 -23.12 15.93 -31.85
N GLU A 234 -23.95 15.91 -30.79
CA GLU A 234 -25.23 16.63 -30.78
C GLU A 234 -25.07 17.92 -29.98
N SER A 235 -25.46 19.06 -30.57
CA SER A 235 -25.55 20.33 -29.84
C SER A 235 -26.89 20.38 -29.12
N LEU A 236 -26.85 20.40 -27.79
CA LEU A 236 -28.02 20.63 -26.95
C LEU A 236 -28.02 22.11 -26.57
N SER A 237 -29.02 22.86 -27.03
CA SER A 237 -29.25 24.26 -26.59
C SER A 237 -28.06 25.24 -26.75
N GLY A 238 -27.33 25.19 -27.87
CA GLY A 238 -26.37 26.22 -28.30
C GLY A 238 -25.09 26.38 -27.49
N VAL A 239 -25.05 25.90 -26.24
CA VAL A 239 -23.88 25.98 -25.33
C VAL A 239 -23.42 24.60 -24.88
N SER A 240 -24.32 23.64 -24.68
CA SER A 240 -23.94 22.27 -24.33
C SER A 240 -23.80 21.37 -25.55
N ARG A 241 -22.85 20.43 -25.47
CA ARG A 241 -22.63 19.40 -26.50
C ARG A 241 -22.60 18.03 -25.86
N ARG A 242 -23.19 17.05 -26.54
CA ARG A 242 -23.15 15.65 -26.14
C ARG A 242 -22.26 14.85 -27.06
N ILE A 243 -21.32 14.14 -26.45
CA ILE A 243 -20.32 13.32 -27.12
C ILE A 243 -20.68 11.86 -26.84
N TYR A 244 -20.96 11.10 -27.90
CA TYR A 244 -21.29 9.69 -27.81
C TYR A 244 -20.03 8.86 -28.06
N LEU A 245 -19.66 8.06 -27.06
CA LEU A 245 -18.42 7.31 -27.03
C LEU A 245 -18.68 5.81 -26.94
N GLU A 246 -17.76 5.04 -27.52
CA GLU A 246 -17.70 3.60 -27.42
C GLU A 246 -16.32 3.20 -26.91
N PHE A 247 -16.30 2.46 -25.82
CA PHE A 247 -15.08 1.96 -25.19
C PHE A 247 -14.99 0.45 -25.38
N SER A 248 -13.92 0.02 -26.03
CA SER A 248 -13.60 -1.39 -26.25
C SER A 248 -12.43 -1.80 -25.35
N LEU A 249 -12.53 -2.97 -24.74
CA LEU A 249 -11.43 -3.59 -23.98
C LEU A 249 -10.36 -4.21 -24.88
N GLY A 250 -10.58 -4.31 -26.19
CA GLY A 250 -9.65 -4.97 -27.10
C GLY A 250 -9.52 -6.47 -26.83
N CYS A 251 -8.33 -7.03 -27.03
CA CYS A 251 -8.04 -8.46 -26.91
C CYS A 251 -7.37 -8.81 -25.56
N LEU A 252 -7.72 -8.10 -24.49
CA LEU A 252 -7.20 -8.40 -23.15
C LEU A 252 -7.73 -9.74 -22.62
N ARG A 253 -6.96 -10.38 -21.74
CA ARG A 253 -7.24 -11.75 -21.28
C ARG A 253 -7.96 -11.79 -19.95
N GLU A 254 -7.38 -11.15 -18.93
CA GLU A 254 -7.85 -11.20 -17.54
C GLU A 254 -8.07 -9.77 -17.01
N VAL A 255 -9.04 -9.08 -17.61
CA VAL A 255 -9.39 -7.70 -17.22
C VAL A 255 -9.92 -7.66 -15.80
N TRP A 256 -9.23 -6.92 -14.93
CA TRP A 256 -9.66 -6.70 -13.56
C TRP A 256 -10.56 -5.46 -13.44
N VAL A 257 -10.11 -4.33 -14.00
CA VAL A 257 -10.81 -3.06 -13.91
C VAL A 257 -10.40 -2.14 -15.07
N ALA A 258 -11.35 -1.34 -15.54
CA ALA A 258 -11.08 -0.20 -16.40
C ALA A 258 -11.44 1.10 -15.67
N VAL A 259 -10.61 2.13 -15.83
CA VAL A 259 -10.75 3.43 -15.20
C VAL A 259 -10.76 4.50 -16.28
N LEU A 260 -11.80 5.33 -16.26
CA LEU A 260 -11.94 6.50 -17.11
C LEU A 260 -11.75 7.72 -16.22
N ASN A 261 -10.79 8.59 -16.56
CA ASN A 261 -10.59 9.86 -15.90
C ASN A 261 -10.87 10.99 -16.88
N ILE A 262 -11.91 11.76 -16.61
CA ILE A 262 -12.44 12.74 -17.54
C ILE A 262 -12.14 14.14 -17.02
N THR A 263 -11.36 14.90 -17.77
CA THR A 263 -10.99 16.27 -17.45
C THR A 263 -11.70 17.22 -18.40
N GLY A 264 -12.45 18.17 -17.84
CA GLY A 264 -13.21 19.15 -18.61
C GLY A 264 -14.49 19.61 -17.91
N SER A 265 -15.19 20.55 -18.53
CA SER A 265 -16.46 21.13 -18.08
C SER A 265 -17.64 20.18 -18.33
N LEU A 266 -17.77 19.14 -17.52
CA LEU A 266 -18.92 18.22 -17.59
C LEU A 266 -20.15 18.79 -16.86
N SER A 267 -21.32 18.72 -17.50
CA SER A 267 -22.63 18.94 -16.87
C SER A 267 -23.31 17.63 -16.46
N SER A 268 -23.14 16.57 -17.25
CA SER A 268 -23.73 15.25 -17.01
C SER A 268 -23.00 14.16 -17.81
N TRP A 269 -23.33 12.91 -17.55
CA TRP A 269 -22.82 11.74 -18.26
C TRP A 269 -23.85 10.61 -18.22
N SER A 270 -23.68 9.54 -18.98
CA SER A 270 -24.63 8.42 -18.97
C SER A 270 -24.41 7.41 -17.83
N PHE A 271 -23.44 7.65 -16.95
CA PHE A 271 -23.12 6.77 -15.82
C PHE A 271 -23.90 7.19 -14.58
N ALA A 272 -24.08 6.25 -13.63
CA ALA A 272 -24.60 6.52 -12.28
C ALA A 272 -25.86 7.40 -12.26
N ASP A 273 -26.90 7.02 -13.00
CA ASP A 273 -28.18 7.74 -13.10
C ASP A 273 -28.03 9.22 -13.51
N ASN A 274 -27.02 9.51 -14.35
CA ASN A 274 -26.67 10.83 -14.85
C ASN A 274 -26.15 11.81 -13.78
N ILE A 275 -25.68 11.29 -12.65
CA ILE A 275 -25.13 12.06 -11.53
C ILE A 275 -23.60 12.03 -11.60
N LEU A 276 -22.98 13.22 -11.66
CA LEU A 276 -21.53 13.36 -11.61
C LEU A 276 -21.01 13.14 -10.17
N PRO A 277 -19.90 12.40 -9.98
CA PRO A 277 -19.25 12.25 -8.70
C PRO A 277 -18.57 13.56 -8.29
N ALA A 278 -18.12 13.63 -7.04
CA ALA A 278 -17.27 14.73 -6.61
C ALA A 278 -16.00 14.78 -7.48
N PRO A 279 -15.60 15.98 -7.95
CA PRO A 279 -14.41 16.10 -8.79
C PRO A 279 -13.14 15.81 -7.97
N GLU A 280 -12.28 14.97 -8.54
CA GLU A 280 -10.98 14.64 -8.01
C GLU A 280 -9.92 15.59 -8.57
N LYS A 281 -9.01 16.05 -7.70
CA LYS A 281 -7.92 16.96 -8.08
C LYS A 281 -6.58 16.32 -7.78
N THR A 282 -5.83 15.99 -8.83
CA THR A 282 -4.45 15.49 -8.69
C THR A 282 -3.49 16.68 -8.60
N GLY A 283 -3.02 16.98 -7.38
CA GLY A 283 -2.09 18.09 -7.13
C GLY A 283 -2.66 19.46 -7.54
N ASN A 284 -1.92 20.19 -8.38
CA ASN A 284 -2.33 21.48 -8.92
C ASN A 284 -3.08 21.38 -10.26
N GLY A 285 -3.39 20.16 -10.73
CA GLY A 285 -4.07 19.92 -12.00
C GLY A 285 -5.54 20.39 -12.01
N PRO A 286 -6.17 20.41 -13.19
CA PRO A 286 -7.60 20.66 -13.32
C PRO A 286 -8.43 19.58 -12.59
N PRO A 287 -9.63 19.91 -12.10
CA PRO A 287 -10.55 18.92 -11.55
C PRO A 287 -10.95 17.90 -12.63
N SER A 288 -11.14 16.65 -12.21
CA SER A 288 -11.43 15.53 -13.09
C SER A 288 -12.45 14.58 -12.46
N TYR A 289 -13.20 13.87 -13.28
CA TYR A 289 -14.24 12.94 -12.86
C TYR A 289 -13.81 11.51 -13.18
N ILE A 290 -13.72 10.67 -12.16
CA ILE A 290 -13.24 9.30 -12.30
C ILE A 290 -14.40 8.32 -12.27
N CYS A 291 -14.47 7.44 -13.26
CA CYS A 291 -15.40 6.32 -13.34
C CYS A 291 -14.63 5.00 -13.38
N ARG A 292 -15.08 4.02 -12.60
CA ARG A 292 -14.52 2.66 -12.60
C ARG A 292 -15.53 1.69 -13.17
N LEU A 293 -15.09 0.92 -14.15
CA LEU A 293 -15.87 -0.13 -14.80
C LEU A 293 -15.27 -1.48 -14.45
N SER A 294 -16.11 -2.37 -13.91
CA SER A 294 -15.75 -3.75 -13.57
C SER A 294 -16.79 -4.69 -14.16
N GLY A 295 -16.36 -5.70 -14.91
CA GLY A 295 -17.26 -6.69 -15.51
C GLY A 295 -16.60 -7.44 -16.66
N ALA A 296 -17.05 -8.68 -16.91
CA ALA A 296 -16.59 -9.49 -18.04
C ALA A 296 -17.14 -8.90 -19.34
N GLY A 297 -16.25 -8.42 -20.22
CA GLY A 297 -16.62 -7.59 -21.37
C GLY A 297 -16.34 -8.25 -22.71
N ASP A 298 -17.22 -9.15 -23.16
CA ASP A 298 -17.29 -9.53 -24.58
C ASP A 298 -17.96 -8.43 -25.44
N LYS A 299 -18.47 -7.36 -24.81
CA LYS A 299 -19.23 -6.29 -25.47
C LYS A 299 -18.60 -4.93 -25.19
N ASN A 300 -18.47 -4.13 -26.24
CA ASN A 300 -18.06 -2.74 -26.14
C ASN A 300 -19.08 -1.94 -25.31
N TRP A 301 -18.59 -1.01 -24.50
CA TRP A 301 -19.43 -0.13 -23.69
C TRP A 301 -19.71 1.17 -24.41
N THR A 302 -20.98 1.45 -24.65
CA THR A 302 -21.43 2.73 -25.22
C THR A 302 -21.92 3.65 -24.11
N PHE A 303 -21.45 4.89 -24.11
CA PHE A 303 -21.84 5.91 -23.13
C PHE A 303 -21.83 7.30 -23.77
N TRP A 304 -22.31 8.29 -23.03
CA TRP A 304 -22.22 9.69 -23.48
C TRP A 304 -21.73 10.61 -22.37
N LEU A 305 -21.07 11.68 -22.79
CA LEU A 305 -20.60 12.78 -21.94
C LEU A 305 -21.28 14.06 -22.39
N GLU A 306 -21.80 14.83 -21.45
CA GLU A 306 -22.40 16.13 -21.72
C GLU A 306 -21.48 17.24 -21.20
N ALA A 307 -21.01 18.07 -22.13
CA ALA A 307 -20.15 19.21 -21.84
C ALA A 307 -21.00 20.47 -21.68
N SER A 308 -20.67 21.31 -20.70
CA SER A 308 -21.29 22.62 -20.50
C SER A 308 -20.63 23.75 -21.30
N SER A 309 -19.53 23.47 -22.02
CA SER A 309 -18.87 24.43 -22.90
C SER A 309 -18.34 23.77 -24.19
N SER A 310 -17.89 24.61 -25.13
CA SER A 310 -17.17 24.19 -26.34
C SER A 310 -15.71 23.79 -26.10
N ASP A 311 -15.25 23.81 -24.84
CA ASP A 311 -13.87 23.48 -24.51
C ASP A 311 -13.61 21.99 -24.74
N ALA A 312 -12.34 21.66 -25.00
CA ALA A 312 -11.91 20.29 -25.23
C ALA A 312 -12.11 19.44 -23.97
N ILE A 313 -12.64 18.23 -24.15
CA ILE A 313 -12.73 17.23 -23.08
C ILE A 313 -11.61 16.22 -23.29
N SER A 314 -10.79 16.02 -22.26
CA SER A 314 -9.78 14.97 -22.24
C SER A 314 -10.30 13.77 -21.47
N VAL A 315 -10.19 12.58 -22.06
CA VAL A 315 -10.53 11.31 -21.42
C VAL A 315 -9.29 10.45 -21.38
N ASP A 316 -8.76 10.24 -20.18
CA ASP A 316 -7.71 9.27 -19.93
C ASP A 316 -8.35 7.91 -19.62
N VAL A 317 -7.88 6.87 -20.28
CA VAL A 317 -8.34 5.50 -20.12
C VAL A 317 -7.17 4.69 -19.57
N ALA A 318 -7.41 3.94 -18.49
CA ALA A 318 -6.48 2.93 -17.98
C ALA A 318 -7.22 1.60 -17.76
N VAL A 319 -6.70 0.52 -18.32
CA VAL A 319 -7.26 -0.83 -18.15
C VAL A 319 -6.20 -1.74 -17.54
N VAL A 320 -6.55 -2.39 -16.44
CA VAL A 320 -5.68 -3.34 -15.76
C VAL A 320 -6.02 -4.75 -16.21
N ASP A 321 -5.04 -5.41 -16.83
CA ASP A 321 -5.05 -6.84 -17.15
C ASP A 321 -4.15 -7.57 -16.15
N GLN A 322 -4.66 -8.61 -15.50
CA GLN A 322 -3.87 -9.44 -14.58
C GLN A 322 -2.89 -10.33 -15.32
N TYR A 323 -3.11 -10.56 -16.62
CA TYR A 323 -2.19 -11.30 -17.46
C TYR A 323 -0.88 -10.50 -17.66
N LEU A 324 0.24 -11.18 -17.43
CA LEU A 324 1.58 -10.64 -17.59
C LEU A 324 2.18 -11.13 -18.89
N THR A 325 2.86 -10.21 -19.60
CA THR A 325 3.68 -10.59 -20.75
C THR A 325 4.81 -11.51 -20.33
N GLU A 326 5.34 -12.32 -21.26
CA GLU A 326 6.41 -13.27 -20.97
C GLU A 326 7.62 -12.60 -20.29
N SER A 327 8.03 -11.41 -20.76
CA SER A 327 9.11 -10.63 -20.14
C SER A 327 8.77 -10.11 -18.74
N ALA A 328 7.56 -9.62 -18.52
CA ALA A 328 7.12 -9.18 -17.20
C ALA A 328 7.03 -10.37 -16.22
N ALA A 329 6.53 -11.52 -16.67
CA ALA A 329 6.48 -12.74 -15.88
C ALA A 329 7.88 -13.25 -15.51
N LYS A 330 8.83 -13.24 -16.46
CA LYS A 330 10.24 -13.55 -16.20
C LYS A 330 10.85 -12.60 -15.17
N LEU A 331 10.63 -11.30 -15.32
CA LEU A 331 11.15 -10.29 -14.39
C LEU A 331 10.56 -10.45 -12.98
N LYS A 332 9.25 -10.74 -12.88
CA LYS A 332 8.60 -11.08 -11.60
C LYS A 332 9.26 -12.30 -10.95
N GLY A 333 9.62 -13.31 -11.72
CA GLY A 333 10.26 -14.53 -11.24
C GLY A 333 11.69 -14.36 -10.72
N LEU A 334 12.35 -13.23 -10.97
CA LEU A 334 13.69 -12.91 -10.46
C LEU A 334 13.68 -12.34 -9.03
N PHE A 335 12.49 -12.02 -8.51
CA PHE A 335 12.36 -11.51 -7.15
C PHE A 335 12.58 -12.64 -6.13
N PRO A 336 13.28 -12.36 -5.03
CA PRO A 336 13.60 -13.36 -4.02
C PRO A 336 12.38 -13.71 -3.15
N ASP A 337 12.39 -14.89 -2.52
CA ASP A 337 11.25 -15.44 -1.76
C ASP A 337 10.78 -14.59 -0.55
N TRP A 338 11.62 -13.67 -0.07
CA TRP A 338 11.25 -12.72 0.99
C TRP A 338 10.46 -11.51 0.48
N THR A 339 10.22 -11.42 -0.83
CA THR A 339 9.36 -10.41 -1.45
C THR A 339 8.06 -11.02 -1.94
N ASP A 340 6.95 -10.31 -1.71
CA ASP A 340 5.65 -10.62 -2.30
C ASP A 340 5.36 -9.58 -3.39
N VAL A 341 5.33 -10.04 -4.63
CA VAL A 341 5.22 -9.18 -5.82
C VAL A 341 3.83 -9.29 -6.43
N THR A 342 3.03 -8.25 -6.23
CA THR A 342 1.75 -8.08 -6.94
C THR A 342 2.03 -7.43 -8.28
N ALA A 343 1.85 -8.18 -9.36
CA ALA A 343 2.18 -7.74 -10.71
C ALA A 343 0.95 -7.72 -11.62
N PHE A 344 0.85 -6.71 -12.48
CA PHE A 344 -0.21 -6.58 -13.49
C PHE A 344 0.25 -5.73 -14.69
N SER A 345 -0.47 -5.84 -15.80
CA SER A 345 -0.28 -5.00 -16.99
C SER A 345 -1.33 -3.88 -17.01
N SER A 346 -0.92 -2.66 -17.32
CA SER A 346 -1.78 -1.47 -17.36
C SER A 346 -1.71 -0.84 -18.74
N PHE A 347 -2.83 -0.85 -19.47
CA PHE A 347 -2.97 -0.25 -20.78
C PHE A 347 -3.55 1.14 -20.64
N MET A 348 -2.77 2.15 -21.02
CA MET A 348 -3.13 3.55 -20.85
C MET A 348 -3.22 4.28 -22.18
N SER A 349 -4.21 5.14 -22.35
CA SER A 349 -4.36 6.01 -23.51
C SER A 349 -5.11 7.30 -23.15
N THR A 350 -4.87 8.36 -23.91
CA THR A 350 -5.51 9.67 -23.72
C THR A 350 -6.19 10.08 -25.01
N TYR A 351 -7.44 10.55 -24.90
CA TYR A 351 -8.25 11.01 -26.02
C TYR A 351 -8.74 12.44 -25.76
N VAL A 352 -8.77 13.27 -26.79
CA VAL A 352 -9.25 14.65 -26.70
C VAL A 352 -10.37 14.86 -27.71
N PHE A 353 -11.50 15.41 -27.26
CA PHE A 353 -12.74 15.57 -28.05
C PHE A 353 -13.29 16.99 -28.07
#